data_AF-I0HLZ5-F1
#
_entry.id   AF-I0HLZ5-F1
#
_cell.length_a   1.000
_cell.length_b   1.000
_cell.length_c   1.000
_cell.angle_alpha   90.00
_cell.angle_beta   90.00
_cell.angle_gamma   90.00
#
_symmetry.space_group_name_H-M   'P 1'
#
loop_
_entity.id
_entity.type
_entity.pdbx_description
1 polymer ?
#
loop_
_entity_poly.entity_id
_entity_poly.type
_entity_poly.pdbx_seq_one_letter_code
_entity_poly.pdbx_strand_id
1 'polypeptide(L)'
;MSEHANAFVQHLQSLALRDRGAIAALRRSLAFAPGTYPPAYPAVERFAAQGEDREAARRALYLCAGLFALHPAHASGRALATGLGETLIRRDSPSIEKRFIALLGADPDALADHLRQAISLLAADGVGLDYVLLLADLRDLLDPWNEERRDRARQRWARAFYRVAAHEHASEPGTDAADDQS
;
A
#
# COMPACT_ATOMS: atom_id res chain seq x y z
N MET A 1 -0.61 11.93 12.38
CA MET A 1 -0.75 10.47 12.13
C MET A 1 -1.45 9.84 13.32
N SER A 2 -2.25 8.79 13.12
CA SER A 2 -3.02 8.15 14.22
C SER A 2 -2.11 7.30 15.11
N GLU A 3 -2.10 7.56 16.41
CA GLU A 3 -1.37 6.78 17.42
C GLU A 3 -1.73 5.29 17.37
N HIS A 4 -3.01 4.98 17.14
CA HIS A 4 -3.51 3.61 16.98
C HIS A 4 -2.87 2.88 15.78
N ALA A 5 -2.75 3.55 14.63
CA ALA A 5 -2.16 2.95 13.44
C ALA A 5 -0.65 2.68 13.63
N ASN A 6 0.06 3.57 14.32
CA ASN A 6 1.45 3.36 14.69
C ASN A 6 1.61 2.13 15.61
N ALA A 7 0.80 2.02 16.65
CA ALA A 7 0.83 0.89 17.57
C ALA A 7 0.56 -0.46 16.85
N PHE A 8 -0.36 -0.45 15.89
CA PHE A 8 -0.64 -1.62 15.06
C PHE A 8 0.55 -2.04 14.20
N VAL A 9 1.15 -1.10 13.46
CA VAL A 9 2.31 -1.40 12.61
C VAL A 9 3.52 -1.85 13.43
N GLN A 10 3.78 -1.22 14.58
CA GLN A 10 4.82 -1.66 15.52
C GLN A 10 4.59 -3.08 16.02
N HIS A 11 3.33 -3.45 16.28
CA HIS A 11 2.99 -4.82 16.62
C HIS A 11 3.30 -5.81 15.50
N LEU A 12 2.94 -5.48 14.25
CA LEU A 12 3.27 -6.32 13.08
C LEU A 12 4.77 -6.47 12.87
N GLN A 13 5.54 -5.39 13.04
CA GLN A 13 7.02 -5.44 13.01
C GLN A 13 7.57 -6.36 14.09
N SER A 14 7.04 -6.28 15.32
CA SER A 14 7.44 -7.18 16.41
C SER A 14 7.06 -8.65 16.12
N LEU A 15 5.91 -8.91 15.49
CA LEU A 15 5.52 -10.26 15.08
C LEU A 15 6.47 -10.81 14.01
N ALA A 16 6.86 -10.00 13.03
CA ALA A 16 7.80 -10.43 11.99
C ALA A 16 9.15 -10.90 12.54
N LEU A 17 9.58 -10.33 13.67
CA LEU A 17 10.82 -10.72 14.34
C LEU A 17 10.68 -11.97 15.22
N ARG A 18 9.50 -12.20 15.83
CA ARG A 18 9.34 -13.16 16.92
C ARG A 18 8.47 -14.38 16.58
N ASP A 19 7.57 -14.25 15.61
CA ASP A 19 6.58 -15.28 15.28
C ASP A 19 6.38 -15.38 13.76
N ARG A 20 7.18 -16.24 13.14
CA ARG A 20 7.06 -16.56 11.71
C ARG A 20 5.74 -17.25 11.36
N GLY A 21 5.15 -17.98 12.32
CA GLY A 21 3.86 -18.66 12.14
C GLY A 21 2.71 -17.66 12.02
N ALA A 22 2.69 -16.63 12.86
CA ALA A 22 1.74 -15.53 12.76
C ALA A 22 1.86 -14.79 11.43
N ILE A 23 3.07 -14.47 10.97
CA ILE A 23 3.28 -13.86 9.64
C ILE A 23 2.78 -14.79 8.51
N ALA A 24 3.03 -16.09 8.59
CA ALA A 24 2.55 -17.04 7.59
C ALA A 24 1.00 -17.08 7.56
N ALA A 25 0.35 -17.05 8.72
CA ALA A 25 -1.10 -17.00 8.83
C ALA A 25 -1.67 -15.69 8.24
N LEU A 26 -1.06 -14.54 8.54
CA LEU A 26 -1.43 -13.24 7.96
C LEU A 26 -1.23 -13.22 6.44
N ARG A 27 -0.14 -13.78 5.92
CA ARG A 27 0.06 -13.87 4.48
C ARG A 27 -1.02 -14.73 3.81
N ARG A 28 -1.36 -15.86 4.44
CA ARG A 28 -2.40 -16.76 3.95
C ARG A 28 -3.79 -16.12 4.00
N SER A 29 -4.04 -15.21 4.94
CA SER A 29 -5.34 -14.54 5.04
C SER A 29 -5.69 -13.71 3.80
N LEU A 30 -4.70 -13.30 2.99
CA LEU A 30 -4.95 -12.61 1.72
C LEU A 30 -5.75 -13.49 0.74
N ALA A 31 -5.69 -14.82 0.82
CA ALA A 31 -6.49 -15.68 -0.04
C ALA A 31 -8.01 -15.66 0.27
N PHE A 32 -8.43 -14.90 1.28
CA PHE A 32 -9.80 -14.81 1.75
C PHE A 32 -10.23 -13.35 1.85
N ALA A 33 -11.55 -13.11 1.97
CA ALA A 33 -12.05 -11.77 2.25
C ALA A 33 -11.44 -11.24 3.58
N PRO A 34 -11.01 -9.97 3.65
CA PRO A 34 -10.38 -9.41 4.84
C PRO A 34 -11.22 -9.65 6.10
N GLY A 35 -10.63 -10.28 7.11
CA GLY A 35 -11.30 -10.55 8.39
C GLY A 35 -12.11 -11.85 8.46
N THR A 36 -12.02 -12.72 7.45
CA THR A 36 -12.74 -14.02 7.41
C THR A 36 -11.85 -15.25 7.63
N TYR A 37 -10.54 -15.07 7.84
CA TYR A 37 -9.58 -16.15 8.06
C TYR A 37 -9.24 -16.30 9.57
N PRO A 38 -9.79 -17.29 10.30
CA PRO A 38 -9.67 -17.37 11.75
C PRO A 38 -8.24 -17.41 12.31
N PRO A 39 -7.26 -18.08 11.66
CA PRO A 39 -5.88 -18.07 12.17
C PRO A 39 -5.21 -16.70 12.22
N ALA A 40 -5.75 -15.69 11.52
CA ALA A 40 -5.25 -14.31 11.59
C ALA A 40 -5.81 -13.52 12.79
N TYR A 41 -6.88 -13.99 13.44
CA TYR A 41 -7.58 -13.25 14.49
C TYR A 41 -6.67 -12.86 15.67
N PRO A 42 -5.80 -13.73 16.19
CA PRO A 42 -4.94 -13.39 17.34
C PRO A 42 -4.02 -12.18 17.09
N ALA A 43 -3.61 -11.97 15.83
CA ALA A 43 -2.72 -10.88 15.45
C ALA A 43 -3.43 -9.54 15.23
N VAL A 44 -4.75 -9.54 14.99
CA VAL A 44 -5.48 -8.35 14.51
C VAL A 44 -6.58 -7.90 15.46
N GLU A 45 -7.37 -8.82 16.06
CA GLU A 45 -8.60 -8.47 16.78
C GLU A 45 -8.38 -7.51 17.96
N ARG A 46 -7.21 -7.57 18.62
CA ARG A 46 -6.86 -6.64 19.72
C ARG A 46 -6.79 -5.16 19.30
N PHE A 47 -6.68 -4.89 18.00
CA PHE A 47 -6.69 -3.53 17.43
C PHE A 47 -8.05 -3.17 16.81
N ALA A 48 -8.97 -4.13 16.63
CA ALA A 48 -10.27 -3.83 16.06
C ALA A 48 -11.10 -2.98 17.04
N ALA A 49 -11.38 -1.72 16.66
CA ALA A 49 -12.24 -0.83 17.42
C ALA A 49 -13.64 -1.42 17.61
N GLN A 50 -14.33 -1.05 18.71
CA GLN A 50 -15.74 -1.38 18.96
C GLN A 50 -16.61 -0.19 18.47
N GLY A 51 -17.74 -0.43 17.77
CA GLY A 51 -18.64 0.65 17.31
C GLY A 51 -19.28 0.41 15.93
N GLU A 52 -19.96 1.42 15.37
CA GLU A 52 -20.73 1.33 14.12
C GLU A 52 -19.86 1.37 12.84
N ASP A 53 -18.77 2.15 12.80
CA ASP A 53 -17.78 2.20 11.69
C ASP A 53 -16.79 1.02 11.70
N ARG A 54 -17.13 -0.05 12.42
CA ARG A 54 -16.20 -1.12 12.80
C ARG A 54 -15.78 -2.00 11.65
N GLU A 55 -16.68 -2.32 10.73
CA GLU A 55 -16.40 -3.37 9.76
C GLU A 55 -15.40 -2.92 8.70
N ALA A 56 -15.54 -1.71 8.15
CA ALA A 56 -14.57 -1.16 7.21
C ALA A 56 -13.19 -0.97 7.85
N ALA A 57 -13.15 -0.45 9.08
CA ALA A 57 -11.91 -0.30 9.84
C ALA A 57 -11.25 -1.65 10.16
N ARG A 58 -12.06 -2.66 10.53
CA ARG A 58 -11.60 -4.03 10.77
C ARG A 58 -11.06 -4.66 9.49
N ARG A 59 -11.77 -4.57 8.37
CA ARG A 59 -11.30 -5.03 7.04
C ARG A 59 -9.97 -4.36 6.65
N ALA A 60 -9.83 -3.05 6.90
CA ALA A 60 -8.59 -2.32 6.64
C ALA A 60 -7.41 -2.85 7.46
N LEU A 61 -7.61 -3.17 8.75
CA LEU A 61 -6.58 -3.79 9.60
C LEU A 61 -6.14 -5.14 9.04
N TYR A 62 -7.10 -6.02 8.69
CA TYR A 62 -6.78 -7.35 8.15
C TYR A 62 -6.06 -7.28 6.81
N LEU A 63 -6.53 -6.42 5.91
CA LEU A 63 -5.89 -6.23 4.62
C LEU A 63 -4.48 -5.68 4.79
N CYS A 64 -4.30 -4.65 5.63
CA CYS A 64 -2.99 -4.09 5.95
C CYS A 64 -2.04 -5.14 6.54
N ALA A 65 -2.50 -5.97 7.48
CA ALA A 65 -1.67 -7.01 8.10
C ALA A 65 -1.24 -8.09 7.10
N GLY A 66 -2.14 -8.55 6.23
CA GLY A 66 -1.80 -9.52 5.19
C GLY A 66 -0.79 -8.94 4.17
N LEU A 67 -1.01 -7.69 3.78
CA LEU A 67 -0.12 -6.93 2.89
C LEU A 67 1.27 -6.68 3.51
N PHE A 68 1.33 -6.42 4.81
CA PHE A 68 2.58 -6.35 5.57
C PHE A 68 3.29 -7.71 5.61
N ALA A 69 2.56 -8.79 5.85
CA ALA A 69 3.12 -10.13 5.91
C ALA A 69 3.68 -10.62 4.56
N LEU A 70 3.18 -10.08 3.45
CA LEU A 70 3.73 -10.29 2.11
C LEU A 70 5.08 -9.61 1.91
N HIS A 71 5.24 -8.39 2.45
CA HIS A 71 6.44 -7.57 2.33
C HIS A 71 6.73 -6.79 3.62
N PRO A 72 7.39 -7.40 4.63
CA PRO A 72 7.55 -6.79 5.95
C PRO A 72 8.65 -5.70 5.98
N ALA A 73 8.59 -4.74 5.05
CA ALA A 73 9.53 -3.64 4.88
C ALA A 73 8.82 -2.30 5.11
N HIS A 74 8.69 -1.90 6.38
CA HIS A 74 8.14 -0.61 6.75
C HIS A 74 9.16 0.52 6.49
N ALA A 75 8.76 1.55 5.76
CA ALA A 75 9.55 2.74 5.49
C ALA A 75 8.70 3.99 5.76
N SER A 76 8.90 4.62 6.91
CA SER A 76 8.10 5.78 7.34
C SER A 76 8.17 6.93 6.33
N GLY A 77 7.03 7.57 6.07
CA GLY A 77 6.90 8.68 5.13
C GLY A 77 6.78 8.29 3.65
N ARG A 78 6.97 7.02 3.29
CA ARG A 78 6.92 6.57 1.88
C ARG A 78 5.58 5.94 1.53
N ALA A 79 4.69 6.71 0.89
CA ALA A 79 3.38 6.21 0.47
C ALA A 79 3.49 5.10 -0.60
N LEU A 80 2.51 4.19 -0.64
CA LEU A 80 2.42 3.11 -1.65
C LEU A 80 2.55 3.66 -3.08
N ALA A 81 1.78 4.69 -3.41
CA ALA A 81 1.75 5.28 -4.74
C ALA A 81 3.09 5.92 -5.14
N THR A 82 3.83 6.49 -4.19
CA THR A 82 5.21 6.97 -4.41
C THR A 82 6.13 5.81 -4.79
N GLY A 83 6.09 4.71 -4.01
CA GLY A 83 6.87 3.50 -4.31
C GLY A 83 6.57 2.91 -5.69
N LEU A 84 5.30 2.91 -6.10
CA LEU A 84 4.91 2.45 -7.44
C LEU A 84 5.41 3.38 -8.55
N GLY A 85 5.39 4.70 -8.34
CA GLY A 85 5.95 5.66 -9.28
C GLY A 85 7.46 5.47 -9.48
N GLU A 86 8.21 5.29 -8.40
CA GLU A 86 9.65 5.00 -8.47
C GLU A 86 9.93 3.66 -9.18
N THR A 87 9.05 2.67 -8.98
CA THR A 87 9.14 1.36 -9.63
C THR A 87 8.81 1.44 -11.12
N LEU A 88 7.85 2.29 -11.52
CA LEU A 88 7.55 2.59 -12.93
C LEU A 88 8.80 3.09 -13.65
N ILE A 89 9.47 4.11 -13.09
CA ILE A 89 10.71 4.68 -13.65
C ILE A 89 11.80 3.63 -13.70
N ARG A 90 12.08 2.96 -12.58
CA ARG A 90 13.18 1.99 -12.47
C ARG A 90 13.07 0.86 -13.49
N ARG A 91 11.85 0.38 -13.75
CA ARG A 91 11.60 -0.75 -14.65
C ARG A 91 11.26 -0.31 -16.07
N ASP A 92 11.12 0.98 -16.33
CA ASP A 92 10.65 1.56 -17.59
C ASP A 92 9.47 0.76 -18.22
N SER A 93 8.44 0.50 -17.40
CA SER A 93 7.36 -0.41 -17.79
C SER A 93 6.00 0.27 -17.75
N PRO A 94 5.44 0.66 -18.92
CA PRO A 94 4.10 1.24 -19.03
C PRO A 94 2.99 0.32 -18.46
N SER A 95 3.27 -0.98 -18.33
CA SER A 95 2.34 -1.93 -17.71
C SER A 95 2.10 -1.66 -16.22
N ILE A 96 3.02 -0.98 -15.53
CA ILE A 96 2.89 -0.61 -14.11
C ILE A 96 1.83 0.49 -13.96
N GLU A 97 1.87 1.50 -14.82
CA GLU A 97 0.87 2.56 -14.83
C GLU A 97 -0.54 2.00 -15.10
N LYS A 98 -0.67 1.07 -16.07
CA LYS A 98 -1.97 0.40 -16.33
C LYS A 98 -2.51 -0.34 -15.09
N ARG A 99 -1.64 -1.06 -14.36
CA ARG A 99 -2.04 -1.74 -13.12
C ARG A 99 -2.39 -0.75 -12.01
N PHE A 100 -1.69 0.38 -11.94
CA PHE A 100 -1.99 1.44 -10.99
C PHE A 100 -3.34 2.11 -11.28
N ILE A 101 -3.66 2.39 -12.55
CA ILE A 101 -4.98 2.90 -12.95
C ILE A 101 -6.09 1.90 -12.58
N ALA A 102 -5.88 0.60 -12.84
CA ALA A 102 -6.81 -0.45 -12.43
C ALA A 102 -7.01 -0.49 -10.91
N LEU A 103 -5.93 -0.32 -10.13
CA LEU A 103 -5.98 -0.22 -8.68
C LEU A 103 -6.81 0.99 -8.20
N LEU A 104 -6.70 2.15 -8.84
CA LEU A 104 -7.48 3.34 -8.48
C LEU A 104 -8.99 3.15 -8.78
N GLY A 105 -9.30 2.47 -9.88
CA GLY A 105 -10.67 2.18 -10.30
C GLY A 105 -11.30 0.95 -9.63
N ALA A 106 -10.55 0.20 -8.83
CA ALA A 106 -11.03 -1.03 -8.22
C ALA A 106 -12.17 -0.76 -7.23
N ASP A 107 -13.16 -1.66 -7.25
CA ASP A 107 -14.14 -1.79 -6.18
C ASP A 107 -13.48 -2.39 -4.91
N PRO A 108 -14.13 -2.32 -3.73
CA PRO A 108 -13.58 -2.84 -2.49
C PRO A 108 -13.20 -4.33 -2.50
N ASP A 109 -13.82 -5.14 -3.34
CA ASP A 109 -13.56 -6.59 -3.41
C ASP A 109 -12.33 -6.87 -4.28
N ALA A 110 -12.22 -6.22 -5.44
CA ALA A 110 -11.08 -6.28 -6.32
C ALA A 110 -9.85 -5.53 -5.77
N LEU A 111 -10.04 -4.56 -4.87
CA LEU A 111 -8.97 -3.76 -4.28
C LEU A 111 -7.90 -4.62 -3.60
N ALA A 112 -8.30 -5.67 -2.87
CA ALA A 112 -7.37 -6.54 -2.16
C ALA A 112 -6.41 -7.28 -3.11
N ASP A 113 -6.91 -7.73 -4.27
CA ASP A 113 -6.09 -8.45 -5.25
C ASP A 113 -5.14 -7.51 -5.99
N HIS A 114 -5.61 -6.32 -6.39
CA HIS A 114 -4.75 -5.31 -7.00
C HIS A 114 -3.63 -4.86 -6.06
N LEU A 115 -3.93 -4.69 -4.76
CA LEU A 115 -2.93 -4.34 -3.75
C LEU A 115 -1.92 -5.44 -3.52
N ARG A 116 -2.34 -6.71 -3.54
CA ARG A 116 -1.43 -7.85 -3.43
C ARG A 116 -0.43 -7.85 -4.59
N GLN A 117 -0.90 -7.62 -5.81
CA GLN A 117 -0.03 -7.51 -6.99
C GLN A 117 0.92 -6.32 -6.89
N ALA A 118 0.41 -5.15 -6.48
CA ALA A 118 1.22 -3.95 -6.28
C ALA A 118 2.32 -4.15 -5.22
N ILE A 119 2.00 -4.72 -4.07
CA ILE A 119 3.01 -4.97 -3.02
C ILE A 119 3.99 -6.07 -3.43
N SER A 120 3.55 -7.09 -4.17
CA SER A 120 4.46 -8.11 -4.71
C SER A 120 5.50 -7.49 -5.65
N LEU A 121 5.07 -6.51 -6.47
CA LEU A 121 5.97 -5.76 -7.34
C LEU A 121 6.99 -4.95 -6.53
N LEU A 122 6.54 -4.23 -5.50
CA LEU A 122 7.44 -3.48 -4.61
C LEU A 122 8.41 -4.40 -3.86
N ALA A 123 7.94 -5.57 -3.42
CA ALA A 123 8.75 -6.57 -2.74
C ALA A 123 9.87 -7.11 -3.65
N ALA A 124 9.56 -7.38 -4.92
CA ALA A 124 10.54 -7.81 -5.91
C ALA A 124 11.67 -6.78 -6.11
N ASP A 125 11.37 -5.50 -5.91
CA ASP A 125 12.31 -4.39 -6.06
C ASP A 125 12.91 -3.90 -4.73
N GLY A 126 12.62 -4.59 -3.62
CA GLY A 126 13.10 -4.21 -2.29
C GLY A 126 12.57 -2.85 -1.80
N VAL A 127 11.47 -2.36 -2.38
CA VAL A 127 10.90 -1.04 -2.08
C VAL A 127 9.97 -1.15 -0.88
N GLY A 128 10.41 -0.65 0.28
CA GLY A 128 9.56 -0.54 1.47
C GLY A 128 8.52 0.56 1.35
N LEU A 129 7.49 0.51 2.20
CA LEU A 129 6.42 1.50 2.26
C LEU A 129 5.93 1.79 3.68
N ASP A 130 5.27 2.92 3.85
CA ASP A 130 4.65 3.33 5.09
C ASP A 130 3.30 2.64 5.28
N TYR A 131 3.31 1.54 6.02
CA TYR A 131 2.10 0.81 6.41
C TYR A 131 1.12 1.60 7.28
N VAL A 132 1.57 2.67 7.97
CA VAL A 132 0.69 3.55 8.75
C VAL A 132 -0.12 4.43 7.79
N LEU A 133 0.53 4.99 6.77
CA LEU A 133 -0.16 5.71 5.69
C LEU A 133 -1.09 4.79 4.91
N LEU A 134 -0.61 3.59 4.57
CA LEU A 134 -1.44 2.60 3.86
C LEU A 134 -2.70 2.25 4.67
N LEU A 135 -2.60 2.00 5.97
CA LEU A 135 -3.76 1.69 6.80
C LEU A 135 -4.76 2.85 6.82
N ALA A 136 -4.28 4.10 6.90
CA ALA A 136 -5.16 5.27 6.85
C ALA A 136 -5.91 5.37 5.51
N ASP A 137 -5.22 5.16 4.39
CA ASP A 137 -5.83 5.16 3.07
C ASP A 137 -6.80 3.99 2.88
N LEU A 138 -6.48 2.79 3.38
CA LEU A 138 -7.37 1.63 3.32
C LEU A 138 -8.67 1.84 4.08
N ARG A 139 -8.63 2.57 5.21
CA ARG A 139 -9.84 2.94 5.95
C ARG A 139 -10.74 3.85 5.12
N ASP A 140 -10.17 4.82 4.43
CA ASP A 140 -10.93 5.70 3.53
C ASP A 140 -11.46 4.90 2.32
N LEU A 141 -10.65 4.03 1.71
CA LEU A 141 -11.00 3.27 0.50
C LEU A 141 -12.05 2.18 0.72
N LEU A 142 -12.05 1.55 1.90
CA LEU A 142 -12.97 0.46 2.25
C LEU A 142 -14.25 0.93 2.94
N ASP A 143 -14.39 2.23 3.25
CA ASP A 143 -15.63 2.79 3.77
C ASP A 143 -16.68 2.87 2.66
N PRO A 144 -17.75 2.03 2.69
CA PRO A 144 -18.74 2.02 1.62
C PRO A 144 -19.67 3.24 1.65
N TRP A 145 -19.78 3.92 2.80
CA TRP A 145 -20.73 5.01 3.02
C TRP A 145 -20.17 6.38 2.68
N ASN A 146 -18.86 6.49 2.44
CA ASN A 146 -18.19 7.78 2.21
C ASN A 146 -17.43 7.82 0.88
N GLU A 147 -18.17 8.08 -0.21
CA GLU A 147 -17.60 8.21 -1.55
C GLU A 147 -16.55 9.33 -1.64
N GLU A 148 -16.81 10.47 -1.02
CA GLU A 148 -15.86 11.59 -1.03
C GLU A 148 -14.52 11.22 -0.40
N ARG A 149 -14.50 10.44 0.69
CA ARG A 149 -13.26 9.95 1.31
C ARG A 149 -12.50 9.02 0.37
N ARG A 150 -13.21 8.08 -0.26
CA ARG A 150 -12.61 7.17 -1.25
C ARG A 150 -11.97 7.95 -2.40
N ASP A 151 -12.69 8.92 -2.95
CA ASP A 151 -12.19 9.72 -4.07
C ASP A 151 -11.02 10.62 -3.66
N ARG A 152 -11.05 11.21 -2.47
CA ARG A 152 -9.89 11.93 -1.92
C ARG A 152 -8.68 11.01 -1.78
N ALA A 153 -8.84 9.77 -1.31
CA ALA A 153 -7.75 8.81 -1.22
C ALA A 153 -7.18 8.45 -2.60
N ARG A 154 -8.05 8.14 -3.58
CA ARG A 154 -7.65 7.89 -4.97
C ARG A 154 -6.89 9.07 -5.59
N GLN A 155 -7.37 10.30 -5.39
CA GLN A 155 -6.71 11.51 -5.87
C GLN A 155 -5.34 11.73 -5.20
N ARG A 156 -5.22 11.47 -3.89
CA ARG A 156 -3.92 11.54 -3.18
C ARG A 156 -2.94 10.55 -3.80
N TRP A 157 -3.37 9.32 -4.06
CA TRP A 157 -2.54 8.29 -4.70
C TRP A 157 -2.12 8.71 -6.11
N ALA A 158 -3.07 9.16 -6.95
CA ALA A 158 -2.77 9.61 -8.29
C ALA A 158 -1.72 10.75 -8.30
N ARG A 159 -1.93 11.78 -7.46
CA ARG A 159 -0.97 12.89 -7.32
C ARG A 159 0.40 12.42 -6.85
N ALA A 160 0.46 11.49 -5.90
CA ALA A 160 1.72 10.96 -5.39
C ALA A 160 2.48 10.16 -6.46
N PHE A 161 1.79 9.30 -7.22
CA PHE A 161 2.37 8.52 -8.30
C PHE A 161 2.90 9.40 -9.43
N TYR A 162 2.06 10.27 -10.00
CA TYR A 162 2.43 11.07 -11.16
C TYR A 162 3.44 12.18 -10.85
N ARG A 163 3.46 12.69 -9.61
CA ARG A 163 4.51 13.64 -9.20
C ARG A 163 5.89 13.01 -9.30
N VAL A 164 6.06 11.77 -8.86
CA VAL A 164 7.35 11.06 -9.01
C VAL A 164 7.66 10.84 -10.49
N ALA A 165 6.70 10.33 -11.26
CA ALA A 165 6.89 10.09 -12.69
C ALA A 165 7.24 11.37 -13.49
N ALA A 166 6.72 12.52 -13.10
CA ALA A 166 7.01 13.80 -13.74
C ALA A 166 8.37 14.40 -13.32
N HIS A 167 8.83 14.17 -12.09
CA HIS A 167 10.09 14.72 -11.61
C HIS A 167 11.31 14.15 -12.34
N GLU A 168 11.29 12.90 -12.81
CA GLU A 168 12.38 12.33 -13.62
C GLU A 168 12.43 12.94 -15.03
N HIS A 169 11.28 13.10 -15.70
CA HIS A 169 11.23 13.76 -17.00
C HIS A 169 11.72 15.23 -16.96
N ALA A 170 11.62 15.89 -15.81
CA ALA A 170 12.15 17.23 -15.60
C ALA A 170 13.64 17.25 -15.19
N SER A 171 14.19 16.11 -14.76
CA SER A 171 15.57 15.96 -14.30
C SER A 171 16.53 15.45 -15.39
N GLU A 172 16.05 15.27 -16.62
CA GLU A 172 16.88 15.19 -17.83
C GLU A 172 16.98 16.57 -18.50
N PRO A 173 17.87 17.49 -18.08
CA PRO A 173 18.32 18.55 -18.95
C PRO A 173 19.20 17.92 -20.03
N GLY A 174 18.88 18.25 -21.29
CA GLY A 174 19.62 17.81 -22.45
C GLY A 174 21.13 17.95 -22.26
N THR A 175 21.86 16.91 -22.66
CA THR A 175 23.28 17.05 -23.00
C THR A 175 23.33 18.03 -24.16
N ASP A 176 23.58 19.29 -23.81
CA ASP A 176 23.64 20.41 -24.73
C ASP A 176 24.81 20.19 -25.67
N ALA A 177 24.50 20.28 -26.95
CA ALA A 177 25.45 20.28 -28.03
C ALA A 177 26.29 21.56 -27.94
N ALA A 178 27.58 21.43 -27.72
CA ALA A 178 28.54 22.50 -27.97
C ALA A 178 29.90 21.91 -28.37
N ASP A 179 30.47 22.55 -29.38
CA ASP A 179 31.79 22.37 -30.00
C ASP A 179 31.99 21.14 -30.90
N ASP A 180 31.79 21.36 -32.21
CA ASP A 180 32.97 21.58 -33.07
C ASP A 180 32.59 22.29 -34.39
N GLN A 181 32.80 23.60 -34.45
CA GLN A 181 33.07 24.33 -35.69
C GLN A 181 34.38 25.08 -35.49
N SER A 182 35.46 24.59 -36.08
CA SER A 182 36.62 25.39 -36.53
C SER A 182 37.39 24.66 -37.62
#